data_AF-A0A1G7NTL9-F1
#
_entry.id   AF-A0A1G7NTL9-F1
#
_cell.length_a   1.000
_cell.length_b   1.000
_cell.length_c   1.000
_cell.angle_alpha   90.00
_cell.angle_beta   90.00
_cell.angle_gamma   90.00
#
_symmetry.space_group_name_H-M   'P 1'
#
loop_
_entity.id
_entity.type
_entity.pdbx_description
1 polymer ?
#
loop_
_entity_poly.entity_id
_entity_poly.type
_entity_poly.pdbx_seq_one_letter_code
_entity_poly.pdbx_strand_id
1 'polypeptide(L)'
;MTFKKHAHTLITLSLIIVLPCCYSPKIFLSEEEKEFADSLATAYSADISLQHDYNAVKENKKNGQFWIEVKNPQHEDLCSKDSTSLKAISKGIATQVFKIMKYKQNYNSIEIVFVESEFPDKQTESVICRKITQVSTSNFNTVQVTYWH
;
A
#
# COMPACT_ATOMS: atom_id res chain seq x y z
N MET A 1 -70.92 -26.10 -21.12
CA MET A 1 -69.72 -26.67 -21.79
C MET A 1 -68.65 -25.58 -21.79
N THR A 2 -67.73 -25.58 -20.81
CA THR A 2 -66.31 -25.99 -20.96
C THR A 2 -65.63 -25.26 -22.14
N PHE A 3 -64.65 -24.39 -21.95
CA PHE A 3 -63.31 -24.73 -21.44
C PHE A 3 -62.54 -23.53 -20.85
N LYS A 4 -61.76 -23.83 -19.82
CA LYS A 4 -60.63 -23.06 -19.22
C LYS A 4 -59.53 -22.74 -20.25
N LYS A 5 -58.73 -21.69 -19.97
CA LYS A 5 -57.24 -21.71 -19.83
C LYS A 5 -56.71 -20.27 -19.69
N HIS A 6 -56.27 -19.89 -18.50
CA HIS A 6 -54.87 -19.84 -18.05
C HIS A 6 -54.19 -18.50 -18.34
N ALA A 7 -54.35 -17.57 -17.39
CA ALA A 7 -53.45 -16.45 -17.18
C ALA A 7 -52.06 -17.01 -16.82
N HIS A 8 -51.14 -16.99 -17.79
CA HIS A 8 -49.72 -17.19 -17.51
C HIS A 8 -49.15 -15.88 -17.00
N THR A 9 -49.25 -15.66 -15.69
CA THR A 9 -48.47 -14.64 -14.99
C THR A 9 -47.01 -15.08 -15.01
N LEU A 10 -46.27 -14.64 -16.02
CA LEU A 10 -44.81 -14.73 -16.07
C LEU A 10 -44.25 -13.83 -14.97
N ILE A 11 -44.06 -14.39 -13.78
CA ILE A 11 -43.24 -13.80 -12.72
C ILE A 11 -41.80 -13.97 -13.18
N THR A 12 -41.28 -13.00 -13.93
CA THR A 12 -39.84 -12.84 -14.15
C THR A 12 -39.20 -12.45 -12.82
N LEU A 13 -38.81 -13.47 -12.05
CA LEU A 13 -38.00 -13.33 -10.85
C LEU A 13 -36.58 -12.94 -11.30
N SER A 14 -36.34 -11.64 -11.46
CA SER A 14 -35.01 -11.08 -11.67
C SER A 14 -34.17 -11.31 -10.42
N LEU A 15 -33.51 -12.47 -10.37
CA LEU A 15 -32.53 -12.83 -9.36
C LEU A 15 -31.31 -11.91 -9.57
N ILE A 16 -31.31 -10.75 -8.92
CA ILE A 16 -30.13 -9.88 -8.84
C ILE A 16 -29.12 -10.62 -7.99
N ILE A 17 -28.26 -11.40 -8.65
CA ILE A 17 -27.07 -11.98 -8.05
C ILE A 17 -26.15 -10.81 -7.74
N VAL A 18 -26.24 -10.30 -6.52
CA VAL A 18 -25.23 -9.38 -5.96
C VAL A 18 -23.97 -10.22 -5.82
N LEU A 19 -23.14 -10.22 -6.87
CA LEU A 19 -21.78 -10.75 -6.79
C LEU A 19 -21.12 -10.05 -5.60
N PRO A 20 -20.62 -10.80 -4.60
CA PRO A 20 -19.87 -10.18 -3.53
C PRO A 20 -18.69 -9.47 -4.16
N CYS A 21 -18.72 -8.13 -4.16
CA CYS A 21 -17.54 -7.33 -4.46
C CYS A 21 -16.44 -7.89 -3.57
N CYS A 22 -15.30 -8.24 -4.16
CA CYS A 22 -14.11 -8.65 -3.44
C CYS A 22 -13.60 -7.47 -2.61
N TYR A 23 -14.27 -7.20 -1.49
CA TYR A 23 -13.83 -6.24 -0.49
C TYR A 23 -12.70 -6.92 0.26
N SER A 24 -11.48 -6.68 -0.20
CA SER A 24 -10.31 -6.99 0.62
C SER A 24 -10.34 -6.04 1.81
N PRO A 25 -10.40 -6.54 3.05
CA PRO A 25 -10.51 -5.68 4.21
C PRO A 25 -9.22 -4.86 4.35
N LYS A 26 -9.36 -3.53 4.34
CA LYS A 26 -8.25 -2.58 4.51
C LYS A 26 -8.45 -1.78 5.79
N ILE A 27 -7.34 -1.38 6.40
CA ILE A 27 -7.33 -0.43 7.51
C ILE A 27 -7.04 0.93 6.91
N PHE A 28 -7.96 1.87 7.13
CA PHE A 28 -7.79 3.24 6.66
C PHE A 28 -6.70 3.95 7.45
N LEU A 29 -5.93 4.77 6.74
CA LEU A 29 -4.96 5.68 7.33
C LEU A 29 -5.66 6.72 8.21
N SER A 30 -4.99 7.13 9.28
CA SER A 30 -5.35 8.32 10.04
C SER A 30 -5.16 9.59 9.20
N GLU A 31 -5.64 10.73 9.68
CA GLU A 31 -5.48 11.98 8.94
C GLU A 31 -4.01 12.41 8.88
N GLU A 32 -3.28 12.26 9.99
CA GLU A 32 -1.86 12.55 10.07
C GLU A 32 -1.03 11.66 9.13
N GLU A 33 -1.42 10.39 8.99
CA GLU A 33 -0.77 9.45 8.07
C GLU A 33 -1.00 9.84 6.59
N LYS A 34 -2.18 10.38 6.25
CA LYS A 34 -2.44 10.92 4.90
C LYS A 34 -1.66 12.20 4.66
N GLU A 35 -1.65 13.14 5.61
CA GLU A 35 -0.86 14.38 5.49
C GLU A 35 0.63 14.08 5.30
N PHE A 36 1.14 13.04 5.99
CA PHE A 36 2.50 12.57 5.79
C PHE A 36 2.71 11.97 4.39
N ALA A 37 1.76 11.20 3.86
CA ALA A 37 1.82 10.71 2.48
C ALA A 37 1.87 11.87 1.46
N ASP A 38 1.04 12.89 1.65
CA ASP A 38 1.01 14.09 0.79
C ASP A 38 2.32 14.89 0.88
N SER A 39 2.89 14.98 2.08
CA SER A 39 4.20 15.62 2.30
C SER A 39 5.32 14.87 1.58
N LEU A 40 5.34 13.53 1.63
CA LEU A 40 6.28 12.72 0.87
C LEU A 40 6.07 12.88 -0.64
N ALA A 41 4.81 12.89 -1.10
CA ALA A 41 4.47 13.02 -2.52
C ALA A 41 5.00 14.34 -3.07
N THR A 42 4.85 15.41 -2.30
CA THR A 42 5.38 16.75 -2.62
C THR A 42 6.91 16.77 -2.58
N ALA A 43 7.53 16.17 -1.56
CA ALA A 43 8.98 16.21 -1.38
C ALA A 43 9.74 15.49 -2.51
N TYR A 44 9.23 14.34 -2.94
CA TYR A 44 9.87 13.50 -3.97
C TYR A 44 9.27 13.69 -5.36
N SER A 45 8.18 14.47 -5.50
CA SER A 45 7.37 14.55 -6.72
C SER A 45 7.05 13.15 -7.22
N ALA A 46 6.43 12.35 -6.35
CA ALA A 46 6.25 10.90 -6.49
C ALA A 46 4.81 10.48 -6.13
N ASP A 47 4.38 9.34 -6.66
CA ASP A 47 3.17 8.66 -6.21
C ASP A 47 3.48 7.92 -4.89
N ILE A 48 2.74 8.26 -3.83
CA ILE A 48 2.97 7.69 -2.50
C ILE A 48 1.79 6.81 -2.09
N SER A 49 2.10 5.62 -1.57
CA SER A 49 1.11 4.72 -0.98
C SER A 49 1.54 4.25 0.40
N LEU A 50 0.64 4.35 1.37
CA LEU A 50 0.83 3.88 2.74
C LEU A 50 -0.19 2.79 3.03
N GLN A 51 0.25 1.70 3.66
CA GLN A 51 -0.63 0.59 3.98
C GLN A 51 -0.26 -0.06 5.32
N HIS A 52 -1.30 -0.27 6.14
CA HIS A 52 -1.21 -1.09 7.34
C HIS A 52 -1.28 -2.59 7.00
N ASP A 53 -0.51 -3.40 7.73
CA ASP A 53 -0.74 -4.84 7.83
C ASP A 53 -2.06 -5.11 8.55
N TYR A 54 -3.07 -5.50 7.77
CA TYR A 54 -4.41 -5.78 8.26
C TYR A 54 -4.42 -6.84 9.36
N ASN A 55 -3.69 -7.94 9.17
CA ASN A 55 -3.69 -9.06 10.10
C ASN A 55 -3.01 -8.65 11.42
N ALA A 56 -1.93 -7.88 11.34
CA ALA A 56 -1.22 -7.43 12.52
C ALA A 56 -2.10 -6.57 13.45
N VAL A 57 -2.83 -5.61 12.88
CA VAL A 57 -3.72 -4.76 13.66
C VAL A 57 -4.97 -5.51 14.10
N LYS A 58 -5.60 -6.28 13.19
CA LYS A 58 -6.87 -6.97 13.48
C LYS A 58 -6.72 -8.02 14.58
N GLU A 59 -5.60 -8.74 14.59
CA GLU A 59 -5.31 -9.79 15.57
C GLU A 59 -4.41 -9.30 16.72
N ASN A 60 -4.13 -7.99 16.77
CA ASN A 60 -3.24 -7.37 17.75
C ASN A 60 -1.86 -8.06 17.88
N LYS A 61 -1.32 -8.55 16.75
CA LYS A 61 0.04 -9.09 16.69
C LYS A 61 1.05 -7.95 16.79
N LYS A 62 2.29 -8.26 17.18
CA LYS A 62 3.40 -7.29 17.36
C LYS A 62 4.52 -7.43 16.33
N ASN A 63 4.32 -8.26 15.32
CA ASN A 63 5.28 -8.59 14.28
C ASN A 63 4.84 -8.12 12.90
N GLY A 64 3.90 -7.17 12.84
CA GLY A 64 3.42 -6.61 11.59
C GLY A 64 4.43 -5.72 10.91
N GLN A 65 4.14 -5.42 9.65
CA GLN A 65 4.92 -4.52 8.80
C GLN A 65 4.04 -3.36 8.34
N PHE A 66 4.52 -2.13 8.52
CA PHE A 66 3.87 -0.96 7.91
C PHE A 66 4.54 -0.68 6.57
N TRP A 67 3.76 -0.58 5.50
CA TRP A 67 4.27 -0.50 4.14
C TRP A 67 4.15 0.92 3.59
N ILE A 68 5.22 1.40 2.97
CA ILE A 68 5.32 2.68 2.29
C ILE A 68 5.90 2.43 0.91
N GLU A 69 5.24 2.90 -0.13
CA GLU A 69 5.76 2.92 -1.49
C GLU A 69 5.97 4.35 -1.97
N VAL A 70 7.16 4.57 -2.54
CA VAL A 70 7.56 5.80 -3.21
C VAL A 70 7.79 5.44 -4.66
N LYS A 71 6.83 5.79 -5.51
CA LYS A 71 6.80 5.37 -6.92
C LYS A 71 7.04 6.56 -7.86
N ASN A 72 7.91 6.35 -8.84
CA ASN A 72 8.29 7.30 -9.88
C ASN A 72 8.71 8.68 -9.35
N PRO A 73 9.70 8.76 -8.43
CA PRO A 73 10.19 10.03 -7.92
C PRO A 73 10.86 10.85 -9.03
N GLN A 74 10.48 12.13 -9.18
CA GLN A 74 11.04 13.01 -10.22
C GLN A 74 12.19 13.90 -9.72
N HIS A 75 12.24 14.22 -8.43
CA HIS A 75 13.25 15.12 -7.88
C HIS A 75 14.52 14.42 -7.42
N GLU A 76 14.45 13.11 -7.18
CA GLU A 76 15.57 12.32 -6.71
C GLU A 76 15.52 10.93 -7.34
N ASP A 77 16.57 10.56 -8.07
CA ASP A 77 16.73 9.20 -8.57
C ASP A 77 17.13 8.29 -7.41
N LEU A 78 16.14 7.65 -6.80
CA LEU A 78 16.30 6.68 -5.71
C LEU A 78 16.86 5.34 -6.21
N CYS A 79 16.74 5.08 -7.52
CA CYS A 79 17.17 3.86 -8.17
C CYS A 79 18.67 3.81 -8.49
N SER A 80 19.35 4.96 -8.57
CA SER A 80 20.82 5.02 -8.59
C SER A 80 21.47 5.09 -7.20
N LYS A 81 20.71 5.37 -6.13
CA LYS A 81 21.29 5.50 -4.78
C LYS A 81 21.93 4.21 -4.26
N ASP A 82 23.05 4.38 -3.54
CA ASP A 82 23.72 3.28 -2.86
C ASP A 82 22.99 2.82 -1.58
N SER A 83 23.43 1.71 -0.99
CA SER A 83 22.82 1.16 0.22
C SER A 83 22.85 2.15 1.39
N THR A 84 23.93 2.92 1.55
CA THR A 84 24.10 3.87 2.65
C THR A 84 23.08 5.01 2.56
N SER A 85 22.92 5.58 1.37
CA SER A 85 21.96 6.65 1.11
C SER A 85 20.53 6.18 1.32
N LEU A 86 20.19 4.99 0.80
CA LEU A 86 18.87 4.39 1.00
C LEU A 86 18.58 4.15 2.48
N LYS A 87 19.55 3.64 3.25
CA LYS A 87 19.39 3.47 4.70
C LYS A 87 19.10 4.79 5.42
N ALA A 88 19.79 5.87 5.04
CA ALA A 88 19.59 7.18 5.63
C ALA A 88 18.20 7.76 5.31
N ILE A 89 17.78 7.69 4.04
CA ILE A 89 16.46 8.13 3.58
C ILE A 89 15.36 7.32 4.30
N SER A 90 15.46 6.00 4.27
CA SER A 90 14.48 5.10 4.88
C SER A 90 14.39 5.29 6.40
N LYS A 91 15.51 5.48 7.08
CA LYS A 91 15.53 5.85 8.50
C LYS A 91 14.77 7.16 8.74
N GLY A 92 14.99 8.18 7.91
CA GLY A 92 14.33 9.48 8.03
C GLY A 92 12.82 9.38 7.87
N ILE A 93 12.36 8.68 6.83
CA ILE A 93 10.93 8.42 6.58
C ILE A 93 10.31 7.61 7.73
N ALA A 94 10.94 6.49 8.10
CA ALA A 94 10.45 5.60 9.16
C ALA A 94 10.37 6.30 10.52
N THR A 95 11.34 7.16 10.86
CA THR A 95 11.33 7.92 12.12
C THR A 95 10.17 8.91 12.17
N GLN A 96 9.82 9.52 11.04
CA GLN A 96 8.73 10.49 10.97
C GLN A 96 7.37 9.80 11.04
N VAL A 97 7.13 8.80 10.19
CA VAL A 97 5.85 8.09 10.15
C VAL A 97 5.57 7.39 11.49
N PHE A 98 6.58 6.81 12.13
CA PHE A 98 6.39 6.14 13.42
C PHE A 98 5.91 7.09 14.53
N LYS A 99 6.15 8.40 14.42
CA LYS A 99 5.64 9.38 15.40
C LYS A 99 4.14 9.61 15.29
N ILE A 100 3.56 9.41 14.11
CA ILE A 100 2.14 9.68 13.83
C ILE A 100 1.30 8.42 13.71
N MET A 101 1.93 7.25 13.51
CA MET A 101 1.22 6.00 13.30
C MET A 101 0.19 5.69 14.40
N LYS A 102 -1.01 5.26 14.03
CA LYS A 102 -2.08 4.98 15.01
C LYS A 102 -1.85 3.66 15.77
N TYR A 103 -1.36 2.61 15.09
CA TYR A 103 -1.26 1.24 15.63
C TYR A 103 0.20 0.81 15.89
N LYS A 104 1.05 1.71 16.38
CA LYS A 104 2.52 1.50 16.48
C LYS A 104 2.93 0.19 17.13
N GLN A 105 2.25 -0.22 18.21
CA GLN A 105 2.59 -1.44 18.94
C GLN A 105 2.44 -2.72 18.11
N ASN A 106 1.76 -2.65 16.97
CA ASN A 106 1.51 -3.81 16.12
C ASN A 106 2.64 -4.08 15.12
N TYR A 107 3.60 -3.16 14.99
CA TYR A 107 4.63 -3.21 13.97
C TYR A 107 6.04 -3.38 14.56
N ASN A 108 6.78 -4.36 14.06
CA ASN A 108 8.22 -4.52 14.37
C ASN A 108 9.11 -3.90 13.29
N SER A 109 8.53 -3.54 12.15
CA SER A 109 9.24 -3.00 11.01
C SER A 109 8.37 -2.08 10.15
N ILE A 110 9.03 -1.16 9.46
CA ILE A 110 8.48 -0.34 8.41
C ILE A 110 9.21 -0.72 7.11
N GLU A 111 8.46 -1.17 6.11
CA GLU A 111 8.97 -1.43 4.76
C GLU A 111 8.81 -0.18 3.92
N ILE A 112 9.88 0.23 3.26
CA ILE A 112 9.85 1.32 2.29
C ILE A 112 10.34 0.75 0.97
N VAL A 113 9.47 0.80 -0.04
CA VAL A 113 9.71 0.33 -1.39
C VAL A 113 9.87 1.54 -2.31
N PHE A 114 11.02 1.63 -2.96
CA PHE A 114 11.31 2.62 -4.00
C PHE A 114 11.12 1.94 -5.35
N VAL A 115 10.24 2.50 -6.18
CA VAL A 115 9.87 1.94 -7.48
C VAL A 115 10.07 2.99 -8.55
N GLU A 116 10.71 2.59 -9.64
CA GLU A 116 10.72 3.34 -10.89
C GLU A 116 10.13 2.44 -11.98
N SER A 117 9.13 2.97 -12.68
CA SER A 117 8.39 2.29 -13.73
C SER A 117 8.20 3.20 -14.94
N GLU A 118 8.15 2.61 -16.11
CA GLU A 118 7.79 3.26 -17.36
C GLU A 118 6.50 2.67 -17.95
N PHE A 119 5.86 3.44 -18.84
CA PHE A 119 4.67 3.02 -19.57
C PHE A 119 4.96 3.05 -21.08
N PRO A 120 5.69 2.05 -21.62
CA PRO A 120 6.18 2.08 -23.00
C PRO A 120 5.06 2.19 -24.05
N ASP A 121 3.87 1.69 -23.74
CA ASP A 121 2.67 1.70 -24.60
C ASP A 121 1.50 2.52 -23.98
N LYS A 122 1.78 3.31 -22.93
CA LYS A 122 0.79 4.07 -22.13
C LYS A 122 -0.28 3.23 -21.41
N GLN A 123 -0.18 1.89 -21.42
CA GLN A 123 -1.18 0.99 -20.82
C GLN A 123 -0.55 -0.03 -19.86
N THR A 124 0.62 -0.54 -20.22
CA THR A 124 1.37 -1.55 -19.49
C THR A 124 2.44 -0.86 -18.66
N GLU A 125 2.41 -1.08 -17.35
CA GLU A 125 3.48 -0.66 -16.46
C GLU A 125 4.64 -1.66 -16.55
N SER A 126 5.85 -1.17 -16.83
CA SER A 126 7.09 -1.93 -16.77
C SER A 126 7.95 -1.39 -15.64
N VAL A 127 8.26 -2.23 -14.65
CA VAL A 127 9.13 -1.85 -13.52
C VAL A 127 10.58 -1.88 -13.98
N ILE A 128 11.25 -0.74 -13.96
CA ILE A 128 12.67 -0.58 -14.30
C ILE A 128 13.54 -0.92 -13.09
N CYS A 129 13.11 -0.48 -11.92
CA CYS A 129 13.86 -0.67 -10.69
C CYS A 129 12.93 -0.79 -9.48
N ARG A 130 13.29 -1.70 -8.58
CA ARG A 130 12.63 -1.89 -7.30
C ARG A 130 13.64 -2.13 -6.20
N LYS A 131 13.69 -1.23 -5.22
CA LYS A 131 14.54 -1.37 -4.03
C LYS A 131 13.68 -1.40 -2.78
N ILE A 132 13.94 -2.38 -1.92
CA ILE A 132 13.20 -2.52 -0.68
C ILE A 132 14.14 -2.22 0.47
N THR A 133 13.66 -1.44 1.43
CA THR A 133 14.32 -1.25 2.70
C THR A 133 13.38 -1.64 3.84
N GLN A 134 13.92 -2.31 4.84
CA GLN A 134 13.18 -2.67 6.04
C GLN A 134 13.85 -2.02 7.24
N VAL A 135 13.13 -1.12 7.91
CA VAL A 135 13.59 -0.39 9.08
C VAL A 135 12.97 -1.00 10.33
N SER A 136 13.79 -1.37 11.31
CA SER A 136 13.27 -1.86 12.59
C SER A 136 12.64 -0.73 13.42
N THR A 137 11.46 -0.96 13.99
CA THR A 137 10.79 0.00 14.88
C THR A 137 11.39 0.02 16.30
N SER A 138 12.17 -1.00 16.68
CA SER A 138 12.89 -1.03 17.97
C SER A 138 14.24 -0.30 17.90
N ASN A 139 14.84 -0.20 16.71
CA ASN A 139 16.06 0.57 16.45
C ASN A 139 16.09 1.05 15.00
N PHE A 140 15.80 2.34 14.78
CA PHE A 140 15.77 2.95 13.45
C PHE A 140 17.14 3.00 12.73
N ASN A 141 18.24 2.68 13.40
CA ASN A 141 19.54 2.50 12.74
C ASN A 141 19.70 1.10 12.12
N THR A 142 18.87 0.14 12.52
CA THR A 142 18.82 -1.19 11.93
C THR A 142 17.97 -1.14 10.67
N VAL A 143 18.64 -0.90 9.54
CA VAL A 143 18.01 -0.87 8.22
C VAL A 143 18.61 -1.94 7.32
N GLN A 144 17.77 -2.83 6.82
CA GLN A 144 18.12 -3.83 5.82
C GLN A 144 17.74 -3.31 4.43
N VAL A 145 18.55 -3.61 3.42
CA VAL A 145 18.30 -3.24 2.02
C VAL A 145 18.31 -4.53 1.21
N THR A 146 17.23 -4.76 0.47
CA THR A 146 17.07 -5.92 -0.42
C THR A 146 16.98 -5.43 -1.86
N TYR A 147 17.82 -6.01 -2.70
CA TYR A 147 17.84 -5.79 -4.15
C TYR A 147 17.13 -6.95 -4.82
N TRP A 148 16.20 -6.65 -5.71
CA TRP A 148 15.64 -7.63 -6.63
C TRP A 148 16.28 -7.38 -8.01
N HIS A 149 16.90 -8.42 -8.56
CA HIS A 149 17.46 -8.46 -9.91
C HIS A 149 16.47 -9.08 -10.88
#